data_AF-A0A5B6TQE6-F1
#
_entry.id   AF-A0A5B6TQE6-F1
#
_cell.length_a   1.000
_cell.length_b   1.000
_cell.length_c   1.000
_cell.angle_alpha   90.00
_cell.angle_beta   90.00
_cell.angle_gamma   90.00
#
_symmetry.space_group_name_H-M   'P 1'
#
loop_
_entity.id
_entity.type
_entity.pdbx_description
1 polymer ?
#
loop_
_entity_poly.entity_id
_entity_poly.type
_entity_poly.pdbx_seq_one_letter_code
_entity_poly.pdbx_strand_id
1 'polypeptide(L)'
;MKCLGISHWRQPAATRIHSTKIAKPADRSADDVSTAAGRAGRANQFRATRRRDPHTNTDSRDQHEAFLKRCIIMNVIAVSLVSLVLAIACVLVHYEAFKMVASSARSAEVGGFPSRGRLLIVIFGALAAHTVEITFYGFVFWCLHSYGLLGEIVGKISDGWIDFLYFSITNYTTLGVGDIRAEGPMRLIASSEALTGLVLLSWTASFTYLSMENFWKRR
;
A
#
# COMPACT_ATOMS: atom_id res chain seq x y z
N MET A 1 -4.71 5.26 -36.47
CA MET A 1 -5.84 5.54 -37.41
C MET A 1 -7.06 5.92 -36.57
N LYS A 2 -7.61 7.13 -36.81
CA LYS A 2 -9.02 7.60 -36.62
C LYS A 2 -9.72 7.30 -35.27
N CYS A 3 -10.31 8.26 -34.54
CA CYS A 3 -11.14 9.38 -34.97
C CYS A 3 -11.17 10.52 -33.93
N LEU A 4 -11.23 11.76 -34.43
CA LEU A 4 -11.69 12.96 -33.74
C LEU A 4 -13.19 12.84 -33.39
N GLY A 5 -13.62 13.55 -32.34
CA GLY A 5 -15.02 13.67 -31.96
C GLY A 5 -15.30 14.91 -31.12
N ILE A 6 -15.10 16.09 -31.71
CA ILE A 6 -15.62 17.38 -31.23
C ILE A 6 -17.15 17.29 -31.21
N SER A 7 -17.80 17.60 -30.08
CA SER A 7 -19.22 17.98 -30.11
C SER A 7 -19.50 19.21 -29.26
N HIS A 8 -19.60 20.29 -30.03
CA HIS A 8 -20.16 21.58 -29.76
C HIS A 8 -21.64 21.45 -29.33
N TRP A 9 -21.98 21.96 -28.15
CA TRP A 9 -23.36 22.17 -27.69
C TRP A 9 -23.37 23.50 -26.94
N ARG A 10 -24.27 24.46 -27.09
CA ARG A 10 -25.40 24.71 -27.99
C ARG A 10 -25.74 26.20 -27.73
N GLN A 11 -26.07 26.97 -28.77
CA GLN A 11 -26.48 28.37 -28.62
C GLN A 11 -27.78 28.50 -27.77
N PRO A 12 -27.96 29.57 -26.98
CA PRO A 12 -29.22 29.85 -26.30
C PRO A 12 -30.27 30.36 -27.30
N ALA A 13 -31.47 29.79 -27.22
CA ALA A 13 -32.58 30.07 -28.11
C ALA A 13 -33.26 31.42 -27.82
N ALA A 14 -33.60 32.08 -28.92
CA ALA A 14 -34.50 33.21 -29.14
C ALA A 14 -35.46 33.60 -28.00
N THR A 15 -35.32 34.85 -27.58
CA THR A 15 -36.24 35.64 -26.76
C THR A 15 -37.59 35.81 -27.46
N ARG A 16 -38.65 35.19 -26.93
CA ARG A 16 -40.04 35.42 -27.34
C ARG A 16 -40.58 36.65 -26.61
N ILE A 17 -40.74 37.75 -27.34
CA ILE A 17 -41.35 38.99 -26.85
C ILE A 17 -42.87 38.75 -26.73
N HIS A 18 -43.36 38.58 -25.51
CA HIS A 18 -44.80 38.63 -25.23
C HIS A 18 -45.20 40.08 -24.94
N SER A 19 -46.02 40.62 -25.84
CA SER A 19 -46.75 41.88 -25.67
C SER A 19 -47.69 41.76 -24.47
N THR A 20 -47.34 42.41 -23.35
CA THR A 20 -48.22 42.60 -22.21
C THR A 20 -49.12 43.80 -22.45
N LYS A 21 -50.41 43.53 -22.59
CA LYS A 21 -51.50 44.51 -22.57
C LYS A 21 -51.31 45.49 -21.40
N ILE A 22 -51.34 46.78 -21.72
CA ILE A 22 -51.40 47.88 -20.76
C ILE A 22 -52.74 47.77 -20.03
N ALA A 23 -52.69 47.34 -18.77
CA ALA A 23 -53.83 47.37 -17.87
C ALA A 23 -53.99 48.77 -17.27
N LYS A 24 -55.23 49.25 -17.31
CA LYS A 24 -55.77 50.51 -16.77
C LYS A 24 -55.39 50.68 -15.28
N PRO A 25 -55.05 51.89 -14.81
CA PRO A 25 -54.68 52.10 -13.41
C PRO A 25 -55.94 51.96 -12.54
N ALA A 26 -56.07 50.79 -11.93
CA ALA A 26 -56.96 50.58 -10.79
C ALA A 26 -56.31 51.22 -9.55
N ASP A 27 -57.15 51.88 -8.78
CA ASP A 27 -56.91 52.39 -7.45
C ASP A 27 -56.10 51.41 -6.58
N ARG A 28 -54.87 51.78 -6.25
CA ARG A 28 -54.13 51.10 -5.18
C ARG A 28 -54.81 51.43 -3.86
N SER A 29 -55.73 50.58 -3.43
CA SER A 29 -56.15 50.52 -2.03
C SER A 29 -54.94 50.10 -1.19
N ALA A 30 -54.87 50.60 0.03
CA ALA A 30 -53.75 50.41 0.96
C ALA A 30 -53.54 48.92 1.40
N ASP A 31 -54.35 48.00 0.90
CA ASP A 31 -54.41 46.60 1.32
C ASP A 31 -53.39 45.70 0.57
N ASP A 32 -53.03 46.03 -0.68
CA ASP A 32 -52.10 45.23 -1.49
C ASP A 32 -50.64 45.36 -1.05
N VAL A 33 -50.25 46.51 -0.49
CA VAL A 33 -48.89 46.74 0.05
C VAL A 33 -48.64 45.89 1.30
N SER A 34 -49.67 45.70 2.13
CA SER A 34 -49.59 44.90 3.36
C SER A 34 -49.36 43.41 3.06
N THR A 35 -50.03 42.90 2.03
CA THR A 35 -49.95 41.48 1.63
C THR A 35 -48.59 41.12 0.99
N ALA A 36 -48.02 42.01 0.19
CA ALA A 36 -46.69 41.84 -0.41
C ALA A 36 -45.56 41.90 0.62
N ALA A 37 -45.65 42.83 1.58
CA ALA A 37 -44.69 42.97 2.69
C ALA A 37 -44.65 41.71 3.58
N GLY A 38 -45.82 41.13 3.89
CA GLY A 38 -45.92 39.89 4.66
C GLY A 38 -45.31 38.66 3.96
N ARG A 39 -45.35 38.60 2.62
CA ARG A 39 -44.78 37.49 1.83
C ARG A 39 -43.26 37.61 1.68
N ALA A 40 -42.75 38.83 1.49
CA ALA A 40 -41.32 39.12 1.47
C ALA A 40 -40.67 38.86 2.84
N GLY A 41 -41.34 39.25 3.94
CA GLY A 41 -40.91 38.95 5.31
C GLY A 41 -40.79 37.44 5.56
N ARG A 42 -41.77 36.65 5.11
CA ARG A 42 -41.76 35.17 5.24
C ARG A 42 -40.64 34.52 4.42
N ALA A 43 -40.36 35.01 3.21
CA ALA A 43 -39.26 34.52 2.38
C ALA A 43 -37.88 34.86 2.97
N ASN A 44 -37.71 36.06 3.53
CA ASN A 44 -36.50 36.44 4.25
C ASN A 44 -36.32 35.64 5.54
N GLN A 45 -37.40 35.35 6.25
CA GLN A 45 -37.38 34.52 7.45
C GLN A 45 -36.98 33.08 7.12
N PHE A 46 -37.49 32.51 6.02
CA PHE A 46 -37.06 31.20 5.50
C PHE A 46 -35.59 31.19 5.03
N ARG A 47 -35.08 32.30 4.51
CA ARG A 47 -33.68 32.44 4.09
C ARG A 47 -32.74 32.61 5.29
N ALA A 48 -33.20 33.28 6.34
CA ALA A 48 -32.47 33.45 7.60
C ALA A 48 -32.38 32.13 8.38
N THR A 49 -33.45 31.32 8.40
CA THR A 49 -33.43 29.99 9.04
C THR A 49 -32.71 28.93 8.21
N ARG A 50 -32.55 29.14 6.89
CA ARG A 50 -31.74 28.30 6.00
C ARG A 50 -30.31 28.82 5.80
N ARG A 51 -29.81 29.67 6.70
CA ARG A 51 -28.37 29.96 6.76
C ARG A 51 -27.71 28.70 7.32
N ARG A 52 -27.18 27.87 6.41
CA ARG A 52 -26.45 26.64 6.76
C ARG A 52 -25.23 27.06 7.59
N ASP A 53 -25.23 26.73 8.89
CA ASP A 53 -24.14 27.09 9.81
C ASP A 53 -22.84 26.43 9.36
N PRO A 54 -21.84 27.21 8.87
CA PRO A 54 -20.61 26.65 8.30
C PRO A 54 -19.83 25.79 9.30
N HIS A 55 -19.91 26.14 10.59
CA HIS A 55 -19.15 25.51 11.68
C HIS A 55 -19.56 24.06 11.98
N THR A 56 -20.82 23.70 11.77
CA THR A 56 -21.30 22.32 12.02
C THR A 56 -20.72 21.32 11.02
N ASN A 57 -20.52 21.77 9.77
CA ASN A 57 -19.97 20.94 8.71
C ASN A 57 -18.45 20.80 8.85
N THR A 58 -17.74 21.85 9.30
CA THR A 58 -16.29 21.78 9.53
C THR A 58 -15.93 20.85 10.69
N ASP A 59 -16.61 20.93 11.85
CA ASP A 59 -16.34 20.06 13.00
C ASP A 59 -16.52 18.56 12.66
N SER A 60 -17.58 18.23 11.92
CA SER A 60 -17.83 16.84 11.48
C SER A 60 -16.76 16.31 10.51
N ARG A 61 -16.22 17.16 9.62
CA ARG A 61 -15.13 16.80 8.71
C ARG A 61 -13.81 16.65 9.45
N ASP A 62 -13.52 17.56 10.37
CA ASP A 62 -12.30 17.53 11.19
C ASP A 62 -12.27 16.29 12.09
N GLN A 63 -13.41 15.90 12.67
CA GLN A 63 -13.55 14.67 13.44
C GLN A 63 -13.37 13.41 12.57
N HIS A 64 -13.94 13.39 11.36
CA HIS A 64 -13.76 12.28 10.43
C HIS A 64 -12.30 12.17 9.97
N GLU A 65 -11.65 13.29 9.64
CA GLU A 65 -10.23 13.33 9.29
C GLU A 65 -9.33 12.88 10.45
N ALA A 66 -9.64 13.30 11.69
CA ALA A 66 -8.89 12.88 12.87
C ALA A 66 -9.06 11.37 13.13
N PHE A 67 -10.25 10.82 12.94
CA PHE A 67 -10.51 9.39 13.04
C PHE A 67 -9.73 8.60 11.99
N LEU A 68 -9.78 9.05 10.72
CA LEU A 68 -9.04 8.43 9.63
C LEU A 68 -7.52 8.47 9.88
N LYS A 69 -6.99 9.60 10.33
CA LYS A 69 -5.56 9.73 10.70
C LYS A 69 -5.16 8.75 11.80
N ARG A 70 -5.98 8.62 12.85
CA ARG A 70 -5.71 7.67 13.95
C ARG A 70 -5.70 6.22 13.47
N CYS A 71 -6.65 5.84 12.62
CA CYS A 71 -6.72 4.49 12.06
C CYS A 71 -5.51 4.18 11.16
N ILE A 72 -5.11 5.13 10.30
CA ILE A 72 -3.91 5.00 9.45
C ILE A 72 -2.65 4.86 10.31
N ILE A 73 -2.48 5.69 11.34
CA ILE A 73 -1.31 5.62 12.24
C ILE A 73 -1.26 4.27 12.94
N MET A 74 -2.38 3.77 13.44
CA MET A 74 -2.44 2.46 14.09
C MET A 74 -2.04 1.33 13.13
N ASN A 75 -2.55 1.34 11.89
CA ASN A 75 -2.19 0.35 10.87
C ASN A 75 -0.70 0.41 10.50
N VAL A 76 -0.14 1.61 10.36
CA VAL A 76 1.29 1.80 10.09
C VAL A 76 2.14 1.24 11.22
N ILE A 77 1.81 1.55 12.48
CA ILE A 77 2.53 1.03 13.65
C ILE A 77 2.45 -0.50 13.68
N ALA A 78 1.26 -1.08 13.51
CA ALA A 78 1.08 -2.53 13.49
C ALA A 78 1.93 -3.19 12.41
N VAL A 79 1.93 -2.64 11.20
CA VAL A 79 2.71 -3.14 10.07
C VAL A 79 4.21 -3.02 10.32
N SER A 80 4.68 -1.91 10.88
CA SER A 80 6.09 -1.73 11.25
C SER A 80 6.56 -2.71 12.32
N LEU A 81 5.71 -3.04 13.29
CA LEU A 81 6.01 -4.07 14.30
C LEU A 81 6.10 -5.45 13.65
N VAL A 82 5.17 -5.80 12.76
CA VAL A 82 5.21 -7.06 12.00
C VAL A 82 6.49 -7.16 11.17
N SER A 83 6.86 -6.09 10.44
CA SER A 83 8.09 -6.10 9.64
C SER A 83 9.36 -6.24 10.49
N LEU A 84 9.38 -5.61 11.68
CA LEU A 84 10.50 -5.75 12.62
C LEU A 84 10.63 -7.19 13.15
N VAL A 85 9.51 -7.79 13.56
CA VAL A 85 9.49 -9.19 14.03
C VAL A 85 9.95 -10.13 12.92
N LEU A 86 9.51 -9.91 11.67
CA LEU A 86 9.96 -10.71 10.53
C LEU A 86 11.46 -10.55 10.26
N ALA A 87 11.97 -9.33 10.29
CA ALA A 87 13.40 -9.09 10.09
C ALA A 87 14.23 -9.81 11.17
N ILE A 88 13.82 -9.75 12.44
CA ILE A 88 14.48 -10.48 13.53
C ILE A 88 14.38 -11.99 13.31
N ALA A 89 13.21 -12.51 12.96
CA ALA A 89 13.01 -13.93 12.69
C ALA A 89 13.90 -14.42 11.54
N CYS A 90 14.01 -13.66 10.45
CA CYS A 90 14.90 -13.96 9.33
C CYS A 90 16.36 -13.98 9.75
N VAL A 91 16.82 -13.00 10.54
CA VAL A 91 18.20 -12.98 11.06
C VAL A 91 18.48 -14.20 11.94
N LEU A 92 17.53 -14.61 12.78
CA LEU A 92 17.67 -15.81 13.61
C LEU A 92 17.72 -17.09 12.76
N VAL A 93 16.81 -17.24 11.80
CA VAL A 93 16.81 -18.37 10.85
C VAL A 93 18.12 -18.44 10.08
N HIS A 94 18.61 -17.30 9.59
CA HIS A 94 19.87 -17.20 8.87
C HIS A 94 21.06 -17.63 9.74
N TYR A 95 21.09 -17.15 10.99
CA TYR A 95 22.13 -17.51 11.96
C TYR A 95 22.12 -19.02 12.28
N GLU A 96 20.95 -19.60 12.52
CA GLU A 96 20.80 -21.04 12.75
C GLU A 96 21.25 -21.84 11.52
N ALA A 97 20.86 -21.42 10.32
CA ALA A 97 21.29 -22.04 9.08
C ALA A 97 22.81 -22.00 8.91
N PHE A 98 23.47 -20.88 9.24
CA PHE A 98 24.93 -20.79 9.22
C PHE A 98 25.60 -21.69 10.25
N LYS A 99 25.05 -21.82 11.47
CA LYS A 99 25.57 -22.79 12.43
C LYS A 99 25.43 -24.22 11.90
N MET A 100 24.30 -24.56 11.31
CA MET A 100 24.07 -25.87 10.70
C MET A 100 25.06 -26.12 9.57
N VAL A 101 25.20 -25.19 8.63
CA VAL A 101 26.16 -25.27 7.51
C VAL A 101 27.60 -25.41 8.01
N ALA A 102 28.00 -24.63 9.00
CA ALA A 102 29.33 -24.72 9.59
C ALA A 102 29.58 -26.07 10.27
N SER A 103 28.57 -26.63 10.95
CA SER A 103 28.66 -27.97 11.56
C SER A 103 28.75 -29.08 10.51
N SER A 104 27.94 -29.01 9.46
CA SER A 104 27.93 -29.96 8.34
C SER A 104 29.25 -29.92 7.55
N ALA A 105 29.80 -28.72 7.34
CA ALA A 105 31.10 -28.54 6.69
C ALA A 105 32.26 -29.17 7.48
N ARG A 106 32.22 -29.10 8.82
CA ARG A 106 33.19 -29.79 9.69
C ARG A 106 33.00 -31.31 9.68
N SER A 107 31.75 -31.78 9.70
CA SER A 107 31.48 -33.22 9.68
C SER A 107 31.93 -33.87 8.36
N ALA A 108 31.83 -33.16 7.24
CA ALA A 108 32.34 -33.60 5.94
C ALA A 108 33.88 -33.70 5.88
N GLU A 109 34.59 -32.91 6.69
CA GLU A 109 36.05 -32.96 6.82
C GLU A 109 36.51 -34.24 7.54
N VAL A 110 35.80 -34.63 8.61
CA VAL A 110 36.08 -35.87 9.35
C VAL A 110 35.79 -37.12 8.49
N GLY A 111 34.82 -37.04 7.58
CA GLY A 111 34.45 -38.13 6.66
C GLY A 111 35.35 -38.32 5.44
N GLY A 112 36.46 -37.57 5.31
CA GLY A 112 37.41 -37.72 4.20
C GLY A 112 36.94 -37.17 2.85
N PHE A 113 35.91 -36.32 2.83
CA PHE A 113 35.37 -35.78 1.59
C PHE A 113 36.34 -34.76 0.96
N PRO A 114 36.57 -34.78 -0.37
CA PRO A 114 37.47 -33.83 -1.02
C PRO A 114 37.00 -32.40 -0.76
N SER A 115 37.97 -31.52 -0.54
CA SER A 115 37.78 -30.13 -0.11
C SER A 115 36.78 -29.32 -0.98
N ARG A 116 36.53 -29.73 -2.23
CA ARG A 116 35.53 -29.16 -3.15
C ARG A 116 34.09 -29.33 -2.66
N GLY A 117 33.76 -30.43 -1.97
CA GLY A 117 32.41 -30.70 -1.46
C GLY A 117 32.01 -29.73 -0.34
N ARG A 118 32.98 -29.21 0.41
CA ARG A 118 32.74 -28.23 1.49
C ARG A 118 32.12 -26.94 0.97
N LEU A 119 32.66 -26.38 -0.12
CA LEU A 119 32.17 -25.15 -0.70
C LEU A 119 30.75 -25.33 -1.26
N LEU A 120 30.46 -26.48 -1.87
CA LEU A 120 29.12 -26.80 -2.35
C LEU A 120 28.11 -26.87 -1.20
N ILE A 121 28.45 -27.53 -0.08
CA ILE A 121 27.57 -27.59 1.10
C ILE A 121 27.29 -26.18 1.64
N VAL A 122 28.29 -25.29 1.65
CA VAL A 122 28.11 -23.90 2.08
C VAL A 122 27.16 -23.15 1.16
N ILE A 123 27.38 -23.21 -0.15
CA ILE A 123 26.56 -22.49 -1.14
C ILE A 123 25.12 -23.01 -1.14
N PHE A 124 24.92 -24.33 -1.25
CA PHE A 124 23.58 -24.91 -1.26
C PHE A 124 22.85 -24.73 0.06
N GLY A 125 23.56 -24.82 1.19
CA GLY A 125 22.99 -24.56 2.51
C GLY A 125 22.52 -23.11 2.67
N ALA A 126 23.30 -22.14 2.19
CA ALA A 126 22.90 -20.74 2.20
C ALA A 126 21.72 -20.45 1.27
N LEU A 127 21.70 -21.04 0.07
CA LEU A 127 20.56 -20.93 -0.85
C LEU A 127 19.27 -21.50 -0.24
N ALA A 128 19.37 -22.64 0.46
CA ALA A 128 18.24 -23.21 1.18
C ALA A 128 17.76 -22.29 2.31
N ALA A 129 18.67 -21.68 3.07
CA ALA A 129 18.34 -20.71 4.12
C ALA A 129 17.55 -19.51 3.58
N HIS A 130 18.03 -18.90 2.49
CA HIS A 130 17.33 -17.80 1.83
C HIS A 130 15.94 -18.22 1.32
N THR A 131 15.81 -19.44 0.80
CA THR A 131 14.50 -19.95 0.35
C THR A 131 13.50 -20.04 1.51
N VAL A 132 13.95 -20.46 2.69
CA VAL A 132 13.11 -20.51 3.90
C VAL A 132 12.73 -19.10 4.36
N GLU A 133 13.66 -18.16 4.39
CA GLU A 133 13.43 -16.76 4.77
C GLU A 133 12.41 -16.07 3.84
N ILE A 134 12.55 -16.28 2.53
CA ILE A 134 11.61 -15.79 1.52
C ILE A 134 10.22 -16.41 1.75
N THR A 135 10.16 -17.72 2.04
CA THR A 135 8.88 -18.39 2.29
C THR A 135 8.15 -17.80 3.51
N PHE A 136 8.87 -17.39 4.56
CA PHE A 136 8.28 -16.70 5.70
C PHE A 136 7.62 -15.38 5.32
N TYR A 137 8.29 -14.54 4.53
CA TYR A 137 7.70 -13.29 4.04
C TYR A 137 6.50 -13.55 3.13
N GLY A 138 6.63 -14.45 2.16
CA GLY A 138 5.53 -14.86 1.28
C GLY A 138 4.30 -15.36 2.05
N PHE A 139 4.50 -16.16 3.09
CA PHE A 139 3.42 -16.63 3.96
C PHE A 139 2.74 -15.47 4.71
N VAL A 140 3.50 -14.52 5.25
CA VAL A 140 2.90 -13.34 5.89
C VAL A 140 2.12 -12.50 4.90
N PHE A 141 2.61 -12.28 3.68
CA PHE A 141 1.84 -11.55 2.67
C PHE A 141 0.52 -12.25 2.33
N TRP A 142 0.53 -13.57 2.19
CA TRP A 142 -0.68 -14.36 1.96
C TRP A 142 -1.68 -14.25 3.13
N CYS A 143 -1.20 -14.35 4.37
CA CYS A 143 -2.04 -14.15 5.55
C CYS A 143 -2.60 -12.72 5.62
N LEU A 144 -1.76 -11.69 5.42
CA LEU A 144 -2.14 -10.29 5.55
C LEU A 144 -3.16 -9.88 4.49
N HIS A 145 -3.01 -10.40 3.27
CA HIS A 145 -3.96 -10.20 2.18
C HIS A 145 -5.36 -10.73 2.55
N SER A 146 -5.44 -11.87 3.24
CA SER A 146 -6.72 -12.47 3.66
C SER A 146 -7.49 -11.62 4.67
N TYR A 147 -6.82 -10.76 5.44
CA TYR A 147 -7.45 -9.88 6.43
C TYR A 147 -7.95 -8.55 5.85
N GLY A 148 -7.52 -8.14 4.65
CA GLY A 148 -7.98 -6.94 3.92
C GLY A 148 -7.75 -5.57 4.59
N LEU A 149 -7.33 -5.54 5.86
CA LEU A 149 -7.25 -4.33 6.69
C LEU A 149 -5.94 -3.54 6.56
N LEU A 150 -4.86 -4.17 6.06
CA LEU A 150 -3.50 -3.62 6.09
C LEU A 150 -2.90 -3.34 4.69
N GLY A 151 -3.73 -3.47 3.65
CA GLY A 151 -3.35 -3.33 2.25
C GLY A 151 -3.57 -4.61 1.46
N GLU A 152 -3.47 -4.50 0.14
CA GLU A 152 -3.66 -5.62 -0.79
C GLU A 152 -2.45 -5.74 -1.72
N ILE A 153 -2.19 -6.96 -2.15
CA ILE A 153 -1.26 -7.20 -3.25
C ILE A 153 -2.10 -7.15 -4.52
N VAL A 154 -1.72 -6.26 -5.44
CA VAL A 154 -2.45 -5.97 -6.67
C VAL A 154 -1.55 -6.27 -7.86
N GLY A 155 -2.10 -6.90 -8.90
CA GLY A 155 -1.33 -7.26 -10.09
C GLY A 155 -2.00 -8.37 -10.89
N LYS A 156 -1.20 -9.05 -11.74
CA LYS A 156 -1.62 -10.30 -12.38
C LYS A 156 -1.53 -11.46 -11.40
N ILE A 157 -2.53 -11.59 -10.55
CA ILE A 157 -2.63 -12.66 -9.54
C ILE A 157 -3.66 -13.68 -10.04
N SER A 158 -3.33 -14.96 -9.94
CA SER A 158 -4.20 -16.09 -10.30
C SER A 158 -4.81 -16.76 -9.04
N ASP A 159 -4.90 -16.00 -7.95
CA ASP A 159 -5.37 -16.38 -6.61
C ASP A 159 -4.62 -17.54 -5.93
N GLY A 160 -3.37 -17.80 -6.32
CA GLY A 160 -2.52 -18.83 -5.72
C GLY A 160 -1.55 -18.30 -4.67
N TRP A 161 -1.23 -19.11 -3.64
CA TRP A 161 -0.17 -18.80 -2.67
C TRP A 161 1.21 -18.59 -3.34
N ILE A 162 1.41 -19.17 -4.52
CA ILE A 162 2.64 -19.06 -5.31
C ILE A 162 2.91 -17.64 -5.80
N ASP A 163 1.87 -16.84 -6.04
CA ASP A 163 2.02 -15.45 -6.51
C ASP A 163 2.59 -14.57 -5.39
N PHE A 164 2.23 -14.87 -4.13
CA PHE A 164 2.78 -14.23 -2.93
C PHE A 164 4.24 -14.64 -2.71
N LEU A 165 4.57 -15.91 -2.93
CA LEU A 165 5.96 -16.37 -2.87
C LEU A 165 6.80 -15.70 -3.97
N TYR A 166 6.28 -15.60 -5.19
CA TYR A 166 6.94 -14.91 -6.29
C TYR A 166 7.18 -13.42 -5.98
N PHE A 167 6.16 -12.73 -5.46
CA PHE A 167 6.32 -11.35 -4.99
C PHE A 167 7.44 -11.23 -3.95
N SER A 168 7.45 -12.10 -2.94
CA SER A 168 8.50 -12.14 -1.91
C SER A 168 9.88 -12.42 -2.50
N ILE A 169 10.04 -13.39 -3.41
CA ILE A 169 11.32 -13.68 -4.09
C ILE A 169 11.85 -12.42 -4.79
N THR A 170 11.02 -11.77 -5.61
CA THR A 170 11.44 -10.61 -6.40
C THR A 170 11.77 -9.41 -5.51
N ASN A 171 11.09 -9.26 -4.39
CA ASN A 171 11.30 -8.15 -3.48
C ASN A 171 12.49 -8.38 -2.53
N TYR A 172 12.63 -9.58 -1.96
CA TYR A 172 13.76 -9.99 -1.12
C TYR A 172 15.09 -9.90 -1.88
N THR A 173 15.11 -10.32 -3.15
CA THR A 173 16.31 -10.23 -4.01
C THR A 173 16.52 -8.83 -4.59
N THR A 174 15.66 -7.86 -4.25
CA THR A 174 15.68 -6.48 -4.75
C THR A 174 15.51 -6.36 -6.28
N LEU A 175 14.99 -7.41 -6.93
CA LEU A 175 14.73 -7.44 -8.36
C LEU A 175 13.57 -6.50 -8.74
N GLY A 176 12.51 -6.49 -7.92
CA GLY A 176 11.40 -5.54 -8.04
C GLY A 176 10.63 -5.64 -9.36
N VAL A 177 10.15 -6.84 -9.71
CA VAL A 177 9.36 -7.03 -10.94
C VAL A 177 8.01 -6.30 -10.78
N GLY A 178 7.69 -5.40 -11.71
CA GLY A 178 6.54 -4.49 -11.62
C GLY A 178 5.17 -5.11 -11.99
N ASP A 179 5.08 -6.43 -12.06
CA ASP A 179 3.87 -7.20 -12.39
C ASP A 179 2.93 -7.38 -11.19
N ILE A 180 3.49 -7.47 -9.99
CA ILE A 180 2.79 -7.58 -8.72
C ILE A 180 3.33 -6.53 -7.75
N ARG A 181 2.44 -5.77 -7.10
CA ARG A 181 2.83 -4.69 -6.18
C ARG A 181 1.99 -4.69 -4.91
N ALA A 182 2.62 -4.34 -3.80
CA ALA A 182 1.93 -4.07 -2.54
C ALA A 182 1.33 -2.64 -2.55
N GLU A 183 0.08 -2.50 -2.12
CA GLU A 183 -0.58 -1.21 -1.93
C GLU A 183 -0.90 -0.95 -0.44
N GLY A 184 -1.06 0.32 -0.07
CA GLY A 184 -1.34 0.72 1.31
C GLY A 184 -0.16 0.52 2.28
N PRO A 185 -0.45 0.33 3.59
CA PRO A 185 0.56 0.15 4.64
C PRO A 185 1.53 -1.03 4.39
N MET A 186 1.07 -2.09 3.71
CA MET A 186 1.87 -3.29 3.39
C MET A 186 3.16 -3.00 2.59
N ARG A 187 3.24 -1.85 1.91
CA ARG A 187 4.47 -1.36 1.26
C ARG A 187 5.65 -1.22 2.23
N LEU A 188 5.39 -0.97 3.52
CA LEU A 188 6.43 -0.90 4.54
C LEU A 188 7.04 -2.28 4.81
N ILE A 189 6.24 -3.35 4.80
CA ILE A 189 6.75 -4.73 4.92
C ILE A 189 7.61 -5.06 3.71
N ALA A 190 7.11 -4.77 2.50
CA ALA A 190 7.87 -4.98 1.28
C ALA A 190 9.21 -4.22 1.30
N SER A 191 9.18 -2.95 1.72
CA SER A 191 10.42 -2.16 1.83
C SER A 191 11.40 -2.75 2.85
N SER A 192 10.90 -3.24 3.98
CA SER A 192 11.70 -3.93 5.01
C SER A 192 12.26 -5.26 4.55
N GLU A 193 11.50 -6.03 3.76
CA GLU A 193 11.94 -7.30 3.18
C GLU A 193 13.09 -7.08 2.21
N ALA A 194 12.99 -6.09 1.32
CA ALA A 194 14.06 -5.74 0.39
C ALA A 194 15.36 -5.35 1.12
N LEU A 195 15.25 -4.57 2.21
CA LEU A 195 16.38 -4.21 3.05
C LEU A 195 16.98 -5.44 3.74
N THR A 196 16.14 -6.30 4.30
CA THR A 196 16.57 -7.52 5.01
C THR A 196 17.28 -8.47 4.05
N GLY A 197 16.70 -8.71 2.87
CA GLY A 197 17.28 -9.57 1.86
C GLY A 197 18.61 -9.05 1.34
N LEU A 198 18.73 -7.74 1.09
CA LEU A 198 20.01 -7.14 0.70
C LEU A 198 21.11 -7.38 1.74
N VAL A 199 20.80 -7.20 3.03
CA VAL A 199 21.76 -7.43 4.13
C VAL A 199 22.15 -8.91 4.23
N LEU A 200 21.18 -9.83 4.19
CA LEU A 200 21.44 -11.27 4.36
C LEU A 200 22.18 -11.88 3.15
N LEU A 201 21.86 -11.45 1.92
CA LEU A 201 22.61 -11.85 0.72
C LEU A 201 24.05 -11.35 0.78
N SER A 202 24.26 -10.10 1.22
CA SER A 202 25.60 -9.51 1.37
C SER A 202 26.43 -10.23 2.45
N TRP A 203 25.80 -10.59 3.57
CA TRP A 203 26.44 -11.40 4.61
C TRP A 203 26.86 -12.76 4.05
N THR A 204 25.95 -13.44 3.35
CA THR A 204 26.21 -14.74 2.72
C THR A 204 27.38 -14.70 1.74
N ALA A 205 27.44 -13.68 0.89
CA ALA A 205 28.56 -13.48 -0.02
C ALA A 205 29.88 -13.33 0.75
N SER A 206 29.90 -12.52 1.82
CA SER A 206 31.07 -12.31 2.67
C SER A 206 31.54 -13.61 3.35
N PHE A 207 30.60 -14.40 3.89
CA PHE A 207 30.92 -15.69 4.50
C PHE A 207 31.46 -16.68 3.47
N THR A 208 30.84 -16.75 2.29
CA THR A 208 31.27 -17.62 1.19
C THR A 208 32.68 -17.25 0.73
N TYR A 209 32.99 -15.94 0.61
CA TYR A 209 34.31 -15.45 0.29
C TYR A 209 35.35 -15.91 1.32
N LEU A 210 35.10 -15.72 2.62
CA LEU A 210 35.99 -16.19 3.69
C LEU A 210 36.18 -17.71 3.66
N SER A 211 35.12 -18.46 3.37
CA SER A 211 35.21 -19.92 3.22
C SER A 211 36.09 -20.31 2.01
N MET A 212 36.02 -19.56 0.92
CA MET A 212 36.82 -19.78 -0.29
C MET A 212 38.29 -19.38 -0.10
N GLU A 213 38.56 -18.26 0.58
CA GLU A 213 39.91 -17.80 0.91
C GLU A 213 40.63 -18.81 1.81
N ASN A 214 39.96 -19.30 2.86
CA ASN A 214 40.48 -20.34 3.75
C ASN A 214 40.72 -21.66 3.02
N PHE A 215 39.90 -21.98 2.01
CA PHE A 215 40.10 -23.15 1.15
C PHE A 215 41.38 -23.01 0.30
N TRP A 216 41.66 -21.83 -0.25
CA TRP A 216 42.82 -21.61 -1.10
C TRP A 216 44.13 -21.55 -0.31
N LYS A 217 44.14 -20.97 0.89
CA LYS A 217 45.33 -20.90 1.77
C LYS A 217 45.78 -22.24 2.35
N ARG A 218 44.92 -23.27 2.34
CA ARG A 218 45.25 -24.62 2.84
C ARG A 218 45.89 -25.53 1.77
N ARG A 219 46.15 -25.01 0.57
CA ARG A 219 47.08 -25.62 -0.40
C ARG A 219 48.40 -24.85 -0.40
#